data_AF-A0A661MF98-F1
#
_entry.id   AF-A0A661MF98-F1
#
_cell.length_a   1.000
_cell.length_b   1.000
_cell.length_c   1.000
_cell.angle_alpha   90.00
_cell.angle_beta   90.00
_cell.angle_gamma   90.00
#
_symmetry.space_group_name_H-M   'P 1'
#
loop_
_entity.id
_entity.type
_entity.pdbx_description
1 polymer ?
#
loop_
_entity_poly.entity_id
_entity_poly.type
_entity_poly.pdbx_seq_one_letter_code
_entity_poly.pdbx_strand_id
1 'polypeptide(L)'
;MIEIEQLSRRVEQIILQHGRRGMGRVYEAMRPGYCVRAARMILDNIGVTLIGTGFPVGCGYESDGPIGALAIYKVLEVLGGRPIIVCAPPLSTTLSTAFTTYEIPVSDVDTSKRLAKQALASLEPKLVVSIEMPGQARDGRYYNMHKQDISDTAPKFDYFITEAACPTICFGDGGNEVGMGNIITALSAIDIVPCVTRCEELVIASVSNWGVYGVIAMLSALTKKDLLSIIDPESTAEFLIANGCVDGITVRPDMSEDGFPIHVGMSIIAQLRALVCNL
;
A
#
# COMPACT_ATOMS: atom_id res chain seq x y z
N MET A 1 -13.54 4.15 -27.78
CA MET A 1 -13.48 3.75 -26.36
C MET A 1 -12.23 2.94 -26.16
N ILE A 2 -11.38 3.31 -25.20
CA ILE A 2 -10.22 2.49 -24.83
C ILE A 2 -10.74 1.28 -24.05
N GLU A 3 -10.27 0.09 -24.38
CA GLU A 3 -10.61 -1.12 -23.63
C GLU A 3 -10.07 -1.02 -22.20
N ILE A 4 -10.83 -1.47 -21.20
CA ILE A 4 -10.49 -1.26 -19.78
C ILE A 4 -9.10 -1.81 -19.40
N GLU A 5 -8.66 -2.89 -20.05
CA GLU A 5 -7.32 -3.44 -19.85
C GLU A 5 -6.22 -2.53 -20.42
N GLN A 6 -6.44 -1.93 -21.58
CA GLN A 6 -5.52 -0.95 -22.16
C GLN A 6 -5.46 0.32 -21.31
N LEU A 7 -6.59 0.74 -20.73
CA LEU A 7 -6.63 1.83 -19.77
C LEU A 7 -5.78 1.50 -18.53
N SER A 8 -5.95 0.31 -17.96
CA SER A 8 -5.14 -0.14 -16.81
C SER A 8 -3.66 -0.10 -17.11
N ARG A 9 -3.24 -0.58 -18.29
CA ARG A 9 -1.82 -0.51 -18.69
C ARG A 9 -1.29 0.92 -18.71
N ARG A 10 -2.08 1.89 -19.20
CA ARG A 10 -1.68 3.31 -19.19
C ARG A 10 -1.61 3.87 -17.77
N VAL A 11 -2.52 3.48 -16.89
CA VAL A 11 -2.48 3.81 -15.46
C VAL A 11 -1.19 3.25 -14.82
N GLU A 12 -0.86 2.00 -15.10
CA GLU A 12 0.35 1.33 -14.60
C GLU A 12 1.63 2.06 -15.06
N GLN A 13 1.68 2.52 -16.32
CA GLN A 13 2.81 3.32 -16.81
C GLN A 13 2.93 4.67 -16.09
N ILE A 14 1.82 5.30 -15.69
CA ILE A 14 1.84 6.58 -14.96
C ILE A 14 2.41 6.37 -13.56
N ILE A 15 1.94 5.38 -12.81
CA ILE A 15 2.38 5.13 -11.42
C ILE A 15 3.82 4.60 -11.33
N LEU A 16 4.39 4.12 -12.44
CA LEU A 16 5.79 3.71 -12.59
C LEU A 16 6.72 4.83 -13.10
N GLN A 17 6.20 6.04 -13.32
CA GLN A 17 7.05 7.20 -13.62
C GLN A 17 8.04 7.44 -12.48
N HIS A 18 9.17 8.09 -12.77
CA HIS A 18 10.20 8.44 -11.80
C HIS A 18 10.86 7.26 -11.05
N GLY A 19 10.67 6.02 -11.50
CA GLY A 19 11.17 4.83 -10.79
C GLY A 19 12.68 4.84 -10.56
N ARG A 20 13.08 4.76 -9.29
CA ARG A 20 14.49 4.69 -8.84
C ARG A 20 14.90 3.31 -8.31
N ARG A 21 13.94 2.53 -7.82
CA ARG A 21 14.13 1.23 -7.16
C ARG A 21 14.12 0.03 -8.11
N GLY A 22 13.96 0.28 -9.41
CA GLY A 22 14.00 -0.76 -10.44
C GLY A 22 12.67 -1.47 -10.69
N MET A 23 11.54 -1.00 -10.12
CA MET A 23 10.20 -1.54 -10.39
C MET A 23 9.83 -1.53 -11.87
N GLY A 24 10.33 -0.56 -12.64
CA GLY A 24 10.17 -0.56 -14.11
C GLY A 24 10.80 -1.79 -14.79
N ARG A 25 11.88 -2.37 -14.24
CA ARG A 25 12.47 -3.62 -14.75
C ARG A 25 11.66 -4.84 -14.32
N VAL A 26 11.01 -4.77 -13.16
CA VAL A 26 10.17 -5.85 -12.63
C VAL A 26 8.80 -5.88 -13.31
N TYR A 27 8.35 -4.75 -13.87
CA TYR A 27 7.10 -4.64 -14.61
C TYR A 27 6.94 -5.70 -15.70
N GLU A 28 8.02 -6.13 -16.37
CA GLU A 28 7.96 -7.18 -17.39
C GLU A 28 7.53 -8.55 -16.85
N ALA A 29 7.77 -8.81 -15.56
CA ALA A 29 7.32 -10.03 -14.89
C ALA A 29 5.88 -9.93 -14.37
N MET A 30 5.29 -8.74 -14.35
CA MET A 30 3.91 -8.53 -13.92
C MET A 30 2.95 -8.89 -15.03
N ARG A 31 1.83 -9.53 -14.66
CA ARG A 31 0.68 -9.64 -15.56
C ARG A 31 0.07 -8.25 -15.73
N PRO A 32 0.07 -7.66 -16.94
CA PRO A 32 -0.50 -6.34 -17.16
C PRO A 32 -1.98 -6.29 -16.77
N GLY A 33 -2.49 -5.13 -16.38
CA GLY A 33 -3.87 -5.00 -15.89
C GLY A 33 -4.01 -5.22 -14.37
N TYR A 34 -2.94 -5.11 -13.59
CA TYR A 34 -3.01 -5.32 -12.13
C TYR A 34 -3.82 -4.25 -11.42
N CYS A 35 -3.80 -2.99 -11.89
CA CYS A 35 -4.60 -1.93 -11.29
C CYS A 35 -6.11 -2.17 -11.47
N VAL A 36 -6.56 -2.59 -12.67
CA VAL A 36 -7.98 -2.90 -12.89
C VAL A 36 -8.42 -4.18 -12.17
N ARG A 37 -7.55 -5.19 -12.04
CA ARG A 37 -7.87 -6.40 -11.28
C ARG A 37 -8.03 -6.08 -9.79
N ALA A 38 -7.11 -5.31 -9.22
CA ALA A 38 -7.24 -4.81 -7.84
C ALA A 38 -8.53 -4.00 -7.65
N ALA A 39 -8.84 -3.09 -8.59
CA ALA A 39 -10.08 -2.30 -8.52
C ALA A 39 -11.35 -3.16 -8.59
N ARG A 40 -11.40 -4.18 -9.47
CA ARG A 40 -12.52 -5.13 -9.53
C ARG A 40 -12.63 -5.93 -8.24
N MET A 41 -11.51 -6.44 -7.72
CA MET A 41 -11.47 -7.16 -6.46
C MET A 41 -12.03 -6.32 -5.30
N ILE A 42 -11.73 -5.02 -5.25
CA ILE A 42 -12.34 -4.10 -4.28
C ILE A 42 -13.86 -4.01 -4.47
N LEU A 43 -14.35 -3.79 -5.69
CA LEU A 43 -15.78 -3.66 -5.97
C LEU A 43 -16.57 -4.95 -5.71
N ASP A 44 -15.96 -6.11 -5.94
CA ASP A 44 -16.56 -7.43 -5.70
C ASP A 44 -16.61 -7.78 -4.20
N ASN A 45 -15.82 -7.09 -3.37
CA ASN A 45 -15.65 -7.37 -1.94
C ASN A 45 -15.92 -6.15 -1.05
N ILE A 46 -16.84 -5.27 -1.44
CA ILE A 46 -17.26 -4.14 -0.60
C ILE A 46 -17.81 -4.66 0.75
N GLY A 47 -17.21 -4.18 1.84
CA GLY A 47 -17.50 -4.63 3.19
C GLY A 47 -16.45 -4.15 4.17
N VAL A 48 -16.16 -4.94 5.21
CA VAL A 48 -15.00 -4.64 6.07
C VAL A 48 -13.73 -4.86 5.30
N THR A 49 -12.89 -3.83 5.22
CA THR A 49 -11.57 -3.92 4.58
C THR A 49 -10.50 -3.59 5.60
N LEU A 50 -9.58 -4.53 5.85
CA LEU A 50 -8.42 -4.26 6.69
C LEU A 50 -7.30 -3.66 5.83
N ILE A 51 -6.76 -2.52 6.21
CA ILE A 51 -5.72 -1.81 5.45
C ILE A 51 -4.46 -1.72 6.32
N GLY A 52 -3.49 -2.60 6.06
CA GLY A 52 -2.18 -2.60 6.68
C GLY A 52 -1.29 -1.49 6.12
N THR A 53 -0.69 -0.68 6.99
CA THR A 53 0.32 0.31 6.57
C THR A 53 1.23 0.74 7.73
N GLY A 54 2.40 1.29 7.42
CA GLY A 54 3.37 1.80 8.39
C GLY A 54 4.69 1.02 8.38
N PHE A 55 5.58 1.39 7.46
CA PHE A 55 6.95 0.91 7.45
C PHE A 55 7.79 1.65 8.50
N PRO A 56 8.49 0.95 9.41
CA PRO A 56 9.27 1.59 10.47
C PRO A 56 10.54 2.24 9.91
N VAL A 57 10.70 3.54 10.15
CA VAL A 57 11.90 4.32 9.78
C VAL A 57 12.34 5.18 10.94
N GLY A 58 13.59 4.99 11.39
CA GLY A 58 14.12 5.66 12.56
C GLY A 58 13.31 5.33 13.82
N CYS A 59 12.78 6.36 14.48
CA CYS A 59 11.92 6.26 15.66
C CYS A 59 10.42 6.41 15.35
N GLY A 60 10.04 6.48 14.07
CA GLY A 60 8.67 6.63 13.63
C GLY A 60 8.33 5.68 12.49
N TYR A 61 7.58 6.19 11.53
CA TYR A 61 7.15 5.50 10.33
C TYR A 61 7.28 6.44 9.13
N GLU A 62 7.41 5.87 7.94
CA GLU A 62 7.54 6.67 6.72
C GLU A 62 6.19 7.14 6.16
N SER A 63 6.25 8.15 5.30
CA SER A 63 5.10 8.76 4.63
C SER A 63 4.57 7.91 3.47
N ASP A 64 5.41 7.08 2.86
CA ASP A 64 4.95 6.09 1.89
C ASP A 64 4.20 4.96 2.61
N GLY A 65 3.05 4.58 2.07
CA GLY A 65 2.06 3.75 2.74
C GLY A 65 0.92 4.55 3.37
N PRO A 66 1.13 5.29 4.48
CA PRO A 66 0.04 5.92 5.21
C PRO A 66 -0.79 6.92 4.39
N ILE A 67 -0.17 7.72 3.51
CA ILE A 67 -0.94 8.66 2.67
C ILE A 67 -1.87 7.91 1.71
N GLY A 68 -1.36 6.85 1.07
CA GLY A 68 -2.14 5.97 0.19
C GLY A 68 -3.22 5.21 0.96
N ALA A 69 -2.91 4.70 2.15
CA ALA A 69 -3.87 4.03 3.02
C ALA A 69 -5.05 4.94 3.40
N LEU A 70 -4.78 6.20 3.75
CA LEU A 70 -5.82 7.19 4.05
C LEU A 70 -6.60 7.62 2.80
N ALA A 71 -5.95 7.66 1.64
CA ALA A 71 -6.62 7.91 0.36
C ALA A 71 -7.63 6.81 0.03
N ILE A 72 -7.22 5.53 0.06
CA ILE A 72 -8.14 4.41 -0.24
C ILE A 72 -9.18 4.20 0.86
N TYR A 73 -8.86 4.50 2.13
CA TYR A 73 -9.83 4.50 3.23
C TYR A 73 -11.04 5.39 2.87
N LYS A 74 -10.80 6.66 2.52
CA LYS A 74 -11.87 7.60 2.15
C LYS A 74 -12.68 7.12 0.95
N VAL A 75 -12.00 6.55 -0.05
CA VAL A 75 -12.66 5.97 -1.24
C VAL A 75 -13.54 4.79 -0.88
N LEU A 76 -13.08 3.89 -0.03
CA LEU A 76 -13.85 2.73 0.41
C LEU A 76 -15.10 3.14 1.18
N GLU A 77 -15.04 4.17 2.03
CA GLU A 77 -16.24 4.71 2.70
C GLU A 77 -17.26 5.24 1.69
N VAL A 78 -16.83 6.01 0.68
CA VAL A 78 -17.71 6.53 -0.38
C VAL A 78 -18.32 5.40 -1.23
N LEU A 79 -17.62 4.28 -1.37
CA LEU A 79 -18.13 3.08 -2.04
C LEU A 79 -19.02 2.20 -1.15
N GLY A 80 -19.28 2.60 0.10
CA GLY A 80 -20.15 1.89 1.05
C GLY A 80 -19.44 0.78 1.85
N GLY A 81 -18.11 0.76 1.82
CA GLY A 81 -17.28 -0.12 2.63
C GLY A 81 -17.10 0.38 4.07
N ARG A 82 -16.48 -0.47 4.90
CA ARG A 82 -16.10 -0.19 6.29
C ARG A 82 -14.60 -0.43 6.45
N PRO A 83 -13.75 0.50 5.99
CA PRO A 83 -12.30 0.34 6.09
C PRO A 83 -11.83 0.45 7.54
N ILE A 84 -10.80 -0.32 7.90
CA ILE A 84 -10.15 -0.32 9.20
C ILE A 84 -8.65 -0.30 8.96
N ILE A 85 -7.95 0.69 9.49
CA ILE A 85 -6.50 0.83 9.34
C ILE A 85 -5.81 -0.04 10.38
N VAL A 86 -5.01 -0.99 9.94
CA VAL A 86 -4.26 -1.91 10.80
C VAL A 86 -2.80 -1.47 10.83
N CYS A 87 -2.34 -0.97 11.97
CA CYS A 87 -0.98 -0.44 12.08
C CYS A 87 -0.47 -0.54 13.52
N ALA A 88 0.85 -0.41 13.68
CA ALA A 88 1.50 -0.37 14.98
C ALA A 88 1.53 1.06 15.56
N PRO A 89 1.68 1.21 16.89
CA PRO A 89 1.97 2.51 17.48
C PRO A 89 3.36 3.02 17.02
N PRO A 90 3.56 4.35 16.91
CA PRO A 90 2.62 5.41 17.29
C PRO A 90 1.54 5.73 16.25
N LEU A 91 1.65 5.20 15.02
CA LEU A 91 0.73 5.51 13.92
C LEU A 91 -0.73 5.19 14.26
N SER A 92 -0.99 4.00 14.84
CA SER A 92 -2.34 3.59 15.28
C SER A 92 -2.97 4.58 16.25
N THR A 93 -2.19 5.08 17.21
CA THR A 93 -2.63 6.06 18.21
C THR A 93 -2.97 7.37 17.53
N THR A 94 -2.08 7.89 16.67
CA THR A 94 -2.30 9.13 15.90
C THR A 94 -3.57 9.05 15.07
N LEU A 95 -3.73 7.96 14.30
CA LEU A 95 -4.85 7.80 13.37
C LEU A 95 -6.19 7.51 14.07
N SER A 96 -6.19 6.91 15.26
CA SER A 96 -7.43 6.58 16.00
C SER A 96 -8.28 7.81 16.35
N THR A 97 -7.70 9.01 16.28
CA THR A 97 -8.40 10.27 16.54
C THR A 97 -9.39 10.65 15.44
N ALA A 98 -9.20 10.14 14.21
CA ALA A 98 -9.99 10.52 13.04
C ALA A 98 -10.43 9.32 12.17
N PHE A 99 -9.85 8.14 12.37
CA PHE A 99 -10.09 6.95 11.54
C PHE A 99 -10.40 5.73 12.42
N THR A 100 -11.13 4.77 11.85
CA THR A 100 -11.28 3.46 12.51
C THR A 100 -9.96 2.70 12.39
N THR A 101 -9.31 2.45 13.51
CA THR A 101 -8.03 1.72 13.57
C THR A 101 -8.18 0.40 14.32
N TYR A 102 -7.31 -0.56 13.97
CA TYR A 102 -7.07 -1.77 14.74
C TYR A 102 -5.56 -1.85 15.00
N GLU A 103 -5.17 -1.58 16.23
CA GLU A 103 -3.76 -1.58 16.61
C GLU A 103 -3.18 -3.00 16.64
N ILE A 104 -2.00 -3.16 16.08
CA ILE A 104 -1.21 -4.40 16.19
C ILE A 104 0.14 -4.10 16.85
N PRO A 105 0.56 -4.87 17.87
CA PRO A 105 1.85 -4.67 18.50
C PRO A 105 2.98 -5.21 17.61
N VAL A 106 4.15 -4.59 17.73
CA VAL A 106 5.40 -5.22 17.31
C VAL A 106 5.70 -6.35 18.31
N SER A 107 5.61 -7.59 17.86
CA SER A 107 5.73 -8.77 18.72
C SER A 107 6.39 -9.94 17.99
N ASP A 108 6.61 -11.04 18.70
CA ASP A 108 7.12 -12.28 18.13
C ASP A 108 6.14 -12.91 17.11
N VAL A 109 6.63 -13.90 16.37
CA VAL A 109 5.87 -14.60 15.32
C VAL A 109 4.60 -15.26 15.83
N ASP A 110 4.67 -15.98 16.95
CA ASP A 110 3.53 -16.75 17.47
C ASP A 110 2.43 -15.81 17.99
N THR A 111 2.83 -14.74 18.68
CA THR A 111 1.92 -13.69 19.13
C THR A 111 1.28 -12.96 17.95
N SER A 112 2.08 -12.50 16.98
CA SER A 112 1.57 -11.79 15.80
C SER A 112 0.58 -12.64 15.01
N LYS A 113 0.90 -13.91 14.78
CA LYS A 113 0.04 -14.86 14.06
C LYS A 113 -1.28 -15.09 14.79
N ARG A 114 -1.25 -15.25 16.11
CA ARG A 114 -2.44 -15.42 16.95
C ARG A 114 -3.33 -14.17 16.91
N LEU A 115 -2.74 -12.98 17.05
CA LEU A 115 -3.47 -11.71 17.00
C LEU A 115 -4.11 -11.48 15.63
N ALA A 116 -3.39 -11.75 14.54
CA ALA A 116 -3.94 -11.67 13.18
C ALA A 116 -5.17 -12.59 13.01
N LYS A 117 -5.08 -13.86 13.46
CA LYS A 117 -6.22 -14.79 13.42
C LYS A 117 -7.42 -14.29 14.23
N GLN A 118 -7.18 -13.73 15.42
CA GLN A 118 -8.23 -13.17 16.26
C GLN A 118 -8.88 -11.95 15.60
N ALA A 119 -8.09 -11.07 15.00
CA ALA A 119 -8.58 -9.91 14.26
C ALA A 119 -9.42 -10.34 13.05
N LEU A 120 -8.92 -11.27 12.23
CA LEU A 120 -9.64 -11.80 11.06
C LEU A 120 -10.96 -12.49 11.46
N ALA A 121 -10.97 -13.27 12.55
CA ALA A 121 -12.18 -13.95 13.03
C ALA A 121 -13.21 -13.00 13.65
N SER A 122 -12.77 -11.91 14.29
CA SER A 122 -13.67 -10.94 14.94
C SER A 122 -14.21 -9.88 13.99
N LEU A 123 -13.38 -9.42 13.05
CA LEU A 123 -13.73 -8.37 12.10
C LEU A 123 -14.38 -8.92 10.81
N GLU A 124 -14.20 -10.21 10.52
CA GLU A 124 -14.72 -10.92 9.34
C GLU A 124 -14.56 -10.12 8.03
N PRO A 125 -13.32 -9.72 7.67
CA PRO A 125 -13.11 -8.86 6.53
C PRO A 125 -13.50 -9.51 5.21
N LYS A 126 -13.99 -8.67 4.29
CA LYS A 126 -14.22 -9.04 2.89
C LYS A 126 -12.98 -8.83 2.03
N LEU A 127 -12.04 -8.01 2.49
CA LEU A 127 -10.79 -7.74 1.79
C LEU A 127 -9.69 -7.41 2.81
N VAL A 128 -8.46 -7.87 2.56
CA VAL A 128 -7.28 -7.39 3.27
C VAL A 128 -6.33 -6.73 2.27
N VAL A 129 -5.88 -5.53 2.61
CA VAL A 129 -5.00 -4.71 1.80
C VAL A 129 -3.72 -4.44 2.59
N SER A 130 -2.56 -4.57 1.96
CA SER A 130 -1.26 -4.17 2.52
C SER A 130 -0.68 -3.05 1.68
N ILE A 131 -0.25 -1.94 2.29
CA ILE A 131 0.34 -0.79 1.60
C ILE A 131 1.61 -0.39 2.35
N GLU A 132 2.76 -0.66 1.74
CA GLU A 132 4.08 -0.35 2.32
C GLU A 132 4.25 -0.96 3.72
N MET A 133 3.97 -2.26 3.82
CA MET A 133 4.23 -3.03 5.05
C MET A 133 5.48 -3.87 4.87
N PRO A 134 6.41 -3.88 5.85
CA PRO A 134 7.59 -4.74 5.79
C PRO A 134 7.15 -6.20 5.73
N GLY A 135 7.76 -6.96 4.82
CA GLY A 135 7.42 -8.35 4.58
C GLY A 135 8.53 -9.31 5.02
N GLN A 136 8.13 -10.52 5.40
CA GLN A 136 9.06 -11.54 5.88
C GLN A 136 9.97 -12.03 4.75
N ALA A 137 11.28 -12.00 4.97
CA ALA A 137 12.28 -12.61 4.10
C ALA A 137 12.41 -14.12 4.34
N ARG A 138 13.16 -14.82 3.48
CA ARG A 138 13.30 -16.29 3.51
C ARG A 138 13.81 -16.83 4.86
N ASP A 139 14.64 -16.08 5.56
CA ASP A 139 15.21 -16.47 6.84
C ASP A 139 14.30 -16.13 8.05
N GLY A 140 13.10 -15.63 7.79
CA GLY A 140 12.09 -15.30 8.79
C GLY A 140 12.19 -13.87 9.34
N ARG A 141 13.20 -13.09 8.92
CA ARG A 141 13.43 -11.71 9.36
C ARG A 141 12.82 -10.67 8.43
N TYR A 142 12.89 -9.41 8.83
CA TYR A 142 12.41 -8.26 8.09
C TYR A 142 13.58 -7.32 7.79
N TYR A 143 13.63 -6.77 6.59
CA TYR A 143 14.74 -5.93 6.16
C TYR A 143 14.26 -4.63 5.52
N ASN A 144 14.96 -3.53 5.80
CA ASN A 144 14.76 -2.28 5.06
C ASN A 144 15.55 -2.26 3.74
N MET A 145 15.42 -1.17 2.97
CA MET A 145 16.14 -0.99 1.71
C MET A 145 17.67 -0.97 1.83
N HIS A 146 18.20 -0.73 3.04
CA HIS A 146 19.64 -0.83 3.36
C HIS A 146 20.06 -2.24 3.82
N LYS A 147 19.18 -3.24 3.71
CA LYS A 147 19.40 -4.63 4.15
C LYS A 147 19.69 -4.75 5.65
N GLN A 148 19.25 -3.77 6.44
CA GLN A 148 19.34 -3.82 7.89
C GLN A 148 18.15 -4.61 8.42
N ASP A 149 18.41 -5.48 9.41
CA ASP A 149 17.37 -6.22 10.10
C ASP A 149 16.52 -5.27 10.95
N ILE A 150 15.22 -5.25 10.67
CA ILE A 150 14.20 -4.43 11.36
C ILE A 150 13.17 -5.32 12.07
N SER A 151 13.46 -6.61 12.29
CA SER A 151 12.50 -7.57 12.85
C SER A 151 11.93 -7.19 14.22
N ASP A 152 12.69 -6.40 14.98
CA ASP A 152 12.34 -5.91 16.32
C ASP A 152 11.45 -4.65 16.30
N THR A 153 11.31 -4.00 15.14
CA THR A 153 10.46 -2.81 14.94
C THR A 153 9.36 -3.04 13.91
N ALA A 154 9.44 -4.10 13.11
CA ALA A 154 8.48 -4.43 12.07
C ALA A 154 7.22 -5.12 12.63
N PRO A 155 6.02 -4.54 12.45
CA PRO A 155 4.77 -5.27 12.66
C PRO A 155 4.64 -6.40 11.63
N LYS A 156 4.28 -7.60 12.09
CA LYS A 156 4.26 -8.82 11.26
C LYS A 156 2.92 -8.99 10.56
N PHE A 157 2.62 -8.08 9.63
CA PHE A 157 1.33 -8.03 8.92
C PHE A 157 1.15 -9.16 7.90
N ASP A 158 2.21 -9.88 7.55
CA ASP A 158 2.15 -11.08 6.69
C ASP A 158 1.02 -12.03 7.12
N TYR A 159 0.79 -12.18 8.43
CA TYR A 159 -0.23 -13.09 8.95
C TYR A 159 -1.67 -12.63 8.68
N PHE A 160 -1.92 -11.34 8.48
CA PHE A 160 -3.21 -10.86 7.99
C PHE A 160 -3.45 -11.28 6.54
N ILE A 161 -2.39 -11.42 5.75
CA ILE A 161 -2.47 -11.87 4.35
C ILE A 161 -2.54 -13.40 4.28
N THR A 162 -1.66 -14.13 4.97
CA THR A 162 -1.57 -15.59 4.83
C THR A 162 -2.69 -16.35 5.53
N GLU A 163 -3.33 -15.76 6.54
CA GLU A 163 -4.41 -16.40 7.29
C GLU A 163 -5.81 -15.87 6.89
N ALA A 164 -5.89 -14.87 6.00
CA ALA A 164 -7.15 -14.39 5.49
C ALA A 164 -7.85 -15.45 4.62
N ALA A 165 -9.16 -15.62 4.84
CA ALA A 165 -10.02 -16.42 3.98
C ALA A 165 -10.65 -15.60 2.83
N CYS A 166 -10.44 -14.29 2.84
CA CYS A 166 -10.91 -13.36 1.82
C CYS A 166 -9.75 -12.90 0.90
N PRO A 167 -10.07 -12.28 -0.25
CA PRO A 167 -9.03 -11.82 -1.18
C PRO A 167 -8.05 -10.82 -0.55
N THR A 168 -6.84 -10.78 -1.12
CA THR A 168 -5.74 -9.96 -0.62
C THR A 168 -5.09 -9.12 -1.72
N ILE A 169 -4.93 -7.82 -1.46
CA ILE A 169 -4.23 -6.90 -2.36
C ILE A 169 -3.00 -6.36 -1.64
N CYS A 170 -1.86 -6.33 -2.30
CA CYS A 170 -0.66 -5.70 -1.73
C CYS A 170 -0.08 -4.65 -2.67
N PHE A 171 0.46 -3.59 -2.08
CA PHE A 171 1.14 -2.49 -2.74
C PHE A 171 2.56 -2.42 -2.18
N GLY A 172 3.54 -2.27 -3.07
CA GLY A 172 4.96 -2.12 -2.73
C GLY A 172 5.74 -1.51 -3.89
N ASP A 173 6.96 -1.07 -3.63
CA ASP A 173 7.82 -0.40 -4.59
C ASP A 173 9.33 -0.77 -4.51
N GLY A 174 9.72 -1.57 -3.52
CA GLY A 174 11.10 -1.89 -3.16
C GLY A 174 11.46 -3.38 -3.26
N GLY A 175 10.51 -4.28 -3.04
CA GLY A 175 10.66 -5.74 -3.08
C GLY A 175 10.74 -6.42 -1.71
N ASN A 176 10.84 -5.65 -0.62
CA ASN A 176 10.90 -6.11 0.77
C ASN A 176 9.55 -6.00 1.49
N GLU A 177 8.48 -5.63 0.79
CA GLU A 177 7.14 -5.44 1.33
C GLU A 177 6.28 -6.68 1.18
N VAL A 178 5.28 -6.82 2.04
CA VAL A 178 4.29 -7.91 1.98
C VAL A 178 3.67 -7.98 0.57
N GLY A 179 3.59 -9.18 -0.01
CA GLY A 179 3.05 -9.43 -1.34
C GLY A 179 4.09 -9.52 -2.46
N MET A 180 5.28 -8.93 -2.26
CA MET A 180 6.39 -8.95 -3.22
C MET A 180 6.92 -10.36 -3.51
N GLY A 181 6.59 -11.36 -2.67
CA GLY A 181 6.85 -12.76 -2.96
C GLY A 181 6.22 -13.27 -4.28
N ASN A 182 5.20 -12.58 -4.82
CA ASN A 182 4.61 -12.90 -6.12
C ASN A 182 5.59 -12.77 -7.29
N ILE A 183 6.62 -11.93 -7.13
CA ILE A 183 7.62 -11.61 -8.15
C ILE A 183 9.04 -11.93 -7.67
N ILE A 184 9.18 -12.85 -6.72
CA ILE A 184 10.45 -13.21 -6.07
C ILE A 184 11.59 -13.49 -7.06
N THR A 185 11.28 -14.12 -8.20
CA THR A 185 12.27 -14.40 -9.25
C THR A 185 12.73 -13.12 -9.97
N ALA A 186 11.81 -12.19 -10.25
CA ALA A 186 12.16 -10.93 -10.91
C ALA A 186 12.93 -9.99 -9.98
N LEU A 187 12.69 -10.07 -8.67
CA LEU A 187 13.43 -9.31 -7.66
C LEU A 187 14.92 -9.65 -7.61
N SER A 188 15.37 -10.79 -8.18
CA SER A 188 16.81 -11.08 -8.28
C SER A 188 17.58 -10.08 -9.16
N ALA A 189 16.88 -9.25 -9.94
CA ALA A 189 17.47 -8.17 -10.72
C ALA A 189 17.67 -6.86 -9.91
N ILE A 190 17.24 -6.84 -8.65
CA ILE A 190 17.31 -5.71 -7.73
C ILE A 190 18.18 -6.10 -6.54
N ASP A 191 19.00 -5.16 -6.07
CA ASP A 191 19.88 -5.38 -4.92
C ASP A 191 19.12 -5.23 -3.58
N ILE A 192 18.19 -6.15 -3.30
CA ILE A 192 17.31 -6.15 -2.13
C ILE A 192 17.34 -7.50 -1.41
N VAL A 193 16.98 -7.52 -0.11
CA VAL A 193 16.60 -8.77 0.57
C VAL A 193 15.09 -8.91 0.42
N PRO A 194 14.61 -9.82 -0.46
CA PRO A 194 13.21 -9.78 -0.85
C PRO A 194 12.30 -10.44 0.18
N CYS A 195 11.10 -9.87 0.31
CA CYS A 195 9.99 -10.51 0.99
C CYS A 195 9.56 -11.77 0.22
N VAL A 196 9.22 -12.84 0.95
CA VAL A 196 8.70 -14.10 0.37
C VAL A 196 7.19 -14.25 0.49
N THR A 197 6.53 -13.39 1.26
CA THR A 197 5.08 -13.42 1.44
C THR A 197 4.37 -13.03 0.14
N ARG A 198 3.41 -13.87 -0.27
CA ARG A 198 2.60 -13.72 -1.48
C ARG A 198 1.21 -13.19 -1.14
N CYS A 199 0.55 -12.62 -2.14
CA CYS A 199 -0.84 -12.17 -2.06
C CYS A 199 -1.61 -12.58 -3.33
N GLU A 200 -2.92 -12.32 -3.36
CA GLU A 200 -3.76 -12.63 -4.52
C GLU A 200 -3.51 -11.66 -5.67
N GLU A 201 -3.53 -10.34 -5.42
CA GLU A 201 -3.15 -9.32 -6.40
C GLU A 201 -2.05 -8.42 -5.84
N LEU A 202 -0.99 -8.23 -6.63
CA LEU A 202 0.11 -7.32 -6.32
C LEU A 202 0.05 -6.11 -7.24
N VAL A 203 0.13 -4.92 -6.67
CA VAL A 203 0.24 -3.65 -7.38
C VAL A 203 1.63 -3.08 -7.10
N ILE A 204 2.46 -2.99 -8.14
CA ILE A 204 3.77 -2.32 -8.03
C ILE A 204 3.67 -0.89 -8.57
N ALA A 205 4.46 0.01 -7.99
CA ALA A 205 4.59 1.40 -8.41
C ALA A 205 6.02 1.90 -8.12
N SER A 206 6.30 3.16 -8.46
CA SER A 206 7.56 3.81 -8.06
C SER A 206 7.57 4.33 -6.62
N VAL A 207 6.38 4.46 -6.03
CA VAL A 207 6.05 4.84 -4.66
C VAL A 207 4.72 4.13 -4.37
N SER A 208 4.58 3.43 -3.26
CA SER A 208 3.40 2.61 -2.95
C SER A 208 2.09 3.42 -2.95
N ASN A 209 2.12 4.64 -2.42
CA ASN A 209 1.00 5.58 -2.47
C ASN A 209 0.52 5.82 -3.91
N TRP A 210 1.43 5.91 -4.88
CA TRP A 210 1.07 6.13 -6.28
C TRP A 210 0.38 4.90 -6.88
N GLY A 211 0.78 3.70 -6.47
CA GLY A 211 0.08 2.47 -6.80
C GLY A 211 -1.38 2.49 -6.35
N VAL A 212 -1.62 2.99 -5.14
CA VAL A 212 -2.98 3.20 -4.61
C VAL A 212 -3.76 4.20 -5.47
N TYR A 213 -3.16 5.33 -5.85
CA TYR A 213 -3.81 6.30 -6.74
C TYR A 213 -4.18 5.67 -8.08
N GLY A 214 -3.33 4.79 -8.63
CA GLY A 214 -3.63 4.03 -9.84
C GLY A 214 -4.86 3.13 -9.70
N VAL A 215 -5.00 2.43 -8.57
CA VAL A 215 -6.19 1.62 -8.29
C VAL A 215 -7.43 2.50 -8.11
N ILE A 216 -7.32 3.65 -7.43
CA ILE A 216 -8.43 4.63 -7.31
C ILE A 216 -8.85 5.17 -8.68
N ALA A 217 -7.90 5.40 -9.59
CA ALA A 217 -8.20 5.80 -10.96
C ALA A 217 -9.03 4.72 -11.69
N MET A 218 -8.67 3.45 -11.53
CA MET A 218 -9.44 2.35 -12.11
C MET A 218 -10.80 2.17 -11.46
N LEU A 219 -10.92 2.36 -10.14
CA LEU A 219 -12.22 2.42 -9.45
C LEU A 219 -13.08 3.57 -10.00
N SER A 220 -12.47 4.72 -10.28
CA SER A 220 -13.15 5.88 -10.87
C SER A 220 -13.73 5.55 -12.24
N ALA A 221 -12.93 4.93 -13.10
CA ALA A 221 -13.36 4.49 -14.43
C ALA A 221 -14.49 3.44 -14.38
N LEU A 222 -14.37 2.44 -13.49
CA LEU A 222 -15.36 1.37 -13.36
C LEU A 222 -16.69 1.85 -12.78
N THR A 223 -16.66 2.78 -11.82
CA THR A 223 -17.85 3.31 -11.15
C THR A 223 -18.43 4.56 -11.82
N LYS A 224 -17.72 5.14 -12.78
CA LYS A 224 -18.04 6.43 -13.42
C LYS A 224 -18.20 7.56 -12.41
N LYS A 225 -17.37 7.55 -11.37
CA LYS A 225 -17.29 8.58 -10.32
C LYS A 225 -15.87 9.09 -10.25
N ASP A 226 -15.70 10.39 -10.04
CA ASP A 226 -14.37 10.98 -9.87
C ASP A 226 -13.86 10.77 -8.43
N LEU A 227 -13.40 9.56 -8.13
CA LEU A 227 -12.95 9.19 -6.78
C LEU A 227 -11.58 9.79 -6.45
N LEU A 228 -10.80 10.22 -7.44
CA LEU A 228 -9.55 10.96 -7.20
C LEU A 228 -9.81 12.38 -6.68
N SER A 229 -11.02 12.93 -6.87
CA SER A 229 -11.36 14.27 -6.35
C SER A 229 -11.59 14.34 -4.84
N ILE A 230 -11.74 13.19 -4.16
CA ILE A 230 -12.05 13.14 -2.72
C ILE A 230 -10.80 12.98 -1.85
N ILE A 231 -9.66 12.63 -2.47
CA ILE A 231 -8.40 12.41 -1.76
C ILE A 231 -7.63 13.73 -1.72
N ASP A 232 -6.88 13.91 -0.63
CA ASP A 232 -6.07 15.12 -0.42
C ASP A 232 -4.72 14.70 0.20
N PRO A 233 -3.78 14.25 -0.64
CA PRO A 233 -2.46 13.82 -0.18
C PRO A 233 -1.66 14.92 0.50
N GLU A 234 -1.83 16.18 0.11
CA GLU A 234 -1.10 17.31 0.71
C GLU A 234 -1.51 17.49 2.16
N SER A 235 -2.81 17.68 2.44
CA SER A 235 -3.29 17.79 3.84
C SER A 235 -3.01 16.52 4.65
N THR A 236 -3.04 15.37 4.00
CA THR A 236 -2.72 14.08 4.65
C THR A 236 -1.25 13.99 5.05
N ALA A 237 -0.34 14.38 4.17
CA ALA A 237 1.09 14.44 4.45
C ALA A 237 1.39 15.45 5.56
N GLU A 238 0.79 16.66 5.50
CA GLU A 238 0.94 17.68 6.55
C GLU A 238 0.54 17.13 7.92
N PHE A 239 -0.61 16.47 8.01
CA PHE A 239 -1.08 15.84 9.25
C PHE A 239 -0.11 14.77 9.75
N LEU A 240 0.35 13.86 8.89
CA LEU A 240 1.24 12.76 9.29
C LEU A 240 2.59 13.31 9.78
N ILE A 241 3.18 14.26 9.05
CA ILE A 241 4.46 14.87 9.40
C ILE A 241 4.38 15.65 10.71
N ALA A 242 3.30 16.41 10.92
CA ALA A 242 3.02 17.09 12.18
C ALA A 242 2.91 16.12 13.38
N ASN A 243 2.67 14.83 13.11
CA ASN A 243 2.55 13.77 14.10
C ASN A 243 3.70 12.75 14.06
N GLY A 244 4.87 13.15 13.55
CA GLY A 244 6.12 12.37 13.67
C GLY A 244 6.42 11.41 12.52
N CYS A 245 5.65 11.46 11.43
CA CYS A 245 5.99 10.80 10.18
C CYS A 245 7.22 11.45 9.53
N VAL A 246 8.03 10.65 8.86
CA VAL A 246 9.22 11.12 8.11
C VAL A 246 9.19 10.62 6.68
N ASP A 247 10.02 11.20 5.81
CA ASP A 247 10.31 10.65 4.50
C ASP A 247 11.22 9.41 4.62
N GLY A 248 10.87 8.33 3.90
CA GLY A 248 11.58 7.04 3.96
C GLY A 248 13.03 7.09 3.48
N ILE A 249 13.38 8.05 2.60
CA ILE A 249 14.74 8.21 2.06
C ILE A 249 15.52 9.24 2.86
N THR A 250 14.93 10.41 3.15
CA THR A 250 15.66 11.50 3.80
C THR A 250 15.71 11.37 5.31
N VAL A 251 14.79 10.59 5.91
CA VAL A 251 14.61 10.41 7.36
C VAL A 251 14.37 11.76 8.04
N ARG A 252 13.71 12.69 7.34
CA ARG A 252 13.33 14.00 7.84
C ARG A 252 11.83 14.21 7.74
N PRO A 253 11.23 15.10 8.56
CA PRO A 253 9.83 15.50 8.46
C PRO A 253 9.62 16.43 7.25
N ASP A 254 9.97 15.96 6.05
CA ASP A 254 9.83 16.67 4.79
C ASP A 254 8.45 16.37 4.19
N MET A 255 7.82 17.36 3.55
CA MET A 255 6.57 17.21 2.77
C MET A 255 6.82 16.41 1.48
N SER A 256 7.13 15.13 1.62
CA SER A 256 7.55 14.24 0.54
C SER A 256 7.14 12.78 0.78
N GLU A 257 7.16 12.01 -0.32
CA GLU A 257 6.98 10.56 -0.36
C GLU A 257 8.23 10.00 -1.08
N ASP A 258 9.02 9.18 -0.38
CA ASP A 258 10.23 8.56 -0.95
C ASP A 258 11.21 9.51 -1.65
N GLY A 259 11.49 10.63 -1.00
CA GLY A 259 12.39 11.67 -1.49
C GLY A 259 11.83 12.45 -2.68
N PHE A 260 10.56 12.26 -3.04
CA PHE A 260 9.84 13.10 -3.99
C PHE A 260 8.97 14.12 -3.24
N PRO A 261 9.15 15.42 -3.49
CA PRO A 261 8.23 16.43 -2.95
C PRO A 261 6.77 16.08 -3.27
N ILE A 262 5.85 16.36 -2.34
CA ILE A 262 4.44 15.93 -2.44
C ILE A 262 3.74 16.36 -3.75
N HIS A 263 4.15 17.50 -4.33
CA HIS A 263 3.60 17.98 -5.60
C HIS A 263 3.87 17.04 -6.79
N VAL A 264 4.88 16.16 -6.69
CA VAL A 264 5.12 15.11 -7.69
C VAL A 264 4.00 14.08 -7.64
N GLY A 265 3.62 13.60 -6.45
CA GLY A 265 2.45 12.75 -6.26
C GLY A 265 1.15 13.42 -6.73
N MET A 266 1.00 14.72 -6.49
CA MET A 266 -0.15 15.49 -7.00
C MET A 266 -0.18 15.53 -8.54
N SER A 267 0.99 15.62 -9.19
CA SER A 267 1.09 15.52 -10.66
C SER A 267 0.69 14.13 -11.17
N ILE A 268 1.06 13.06 -10.47
CA ILE A 268 0.62 11.69 -10.78
C ILE A 268 -0.92 11.61 -10.72
N ILE A 269 -1.55 12.12 -9.66
CA ILE A 269 -3.01 12.15 -9.53
C ILE A 269 -3.66 12.95 -10.67
N ALA A 270 -3.11 14.11 -11.02
CA ALA A 270 -3.63 14.92 -12.12
C ALA A 270 -3.59 14.18 -13.46
N GLN A 271 -2.48 13.48 -13.76
CA GLN A 271 -2.36 12.63 -14.95
C GLN A 271 -3.37 11.49 -14.95
N LEU A 272 -3.53 10.78 -13.82
CA LEU A 272 -4.48 9.68 -13.66
C LEU A 272 -5.93 10.16 -13.86
N ARG A 273 -6.30 11.28 -13.24
CA ARG A 273 -7.63 11.88 -13.34
C ARG A 273 -7.93 12.32 -14.78
N ALA A 274 -6.99 12.99 -15.44
CA ALA A 274 -7.12 13.34 -16.85
C ALA A 274 -7.26 12.12 -17.76
N LEU A 275 -6.61 10.99 -17.42
CA LEU A 275 -6.71 9.76 -18.18
C LEU A 275 -8.09 9.10 -18.05
N VAL A 276 -8.66 9.05 -16.84
CA VAL A 276 -9.90 8.29 -16.55
C VAL A 276 -11.18 9.11 -16.66
N CYS A 277 -11.13 10.44 -16.49
CA CYS A 277 -12.30 11.32 -16.65
C CYS A 277 -12.69 11.59 -18.12
N ASN A 278 -11.81 11.26 -19.07
CA ASN A 278 -12.06 11.43 -20.50
C ASN A 278 -12.74 10.21 -21.17
N LEU A 279 -13.43 9.37 -20.38
CA LEU A 279 -14.08 8.11 -20.79
C LEU A 279 -15.57 8.11 -20.47
#